data_AF-A0A946IQK2-F1
#
_entry.id   AF-A0A946IQK2-F1
#
_cell.length_a   1.000
_cell.length_b   1.000
_cell.length_c   1.000
_cell.angle_alpha   90.00
_cell.angle_beta   90.00
_cell.angle_gamma   90.00
#
_symmetry.space_group_name_H-M   'P 1'
#
loop_
_entity.id
_entity.type
_entity.pdbx_description
1 polymer ?
#
loop_
_entity_poly.entity_id
_entity_poly.type
_entity_poly.pdbx_seq_one_letter_code
_entity_poly.pdbx_strand_id
1 'polypeptide(L)'
;MKTKKLLFIVILFFSFIANAQRGVRIGYIDMEYILENVPEYREASTQLDGKVQRWKKDIEKKNDKVELLKINLSTEKVLLTTELIEEREEDIRVLEDEMLKYQQDRFGPNGDLYIQRRQLVQPIQDQVFNIVQEIAENKKYDFIFDKSADIVMLFSADRHDISDIVLRSINRSAKREEVSSKRDKKEVERKEELSLEEDNAVSERELAIEEKKNDREKEMEERKKVRDSIRALKKAEYDARKQELLDERQRKKDSILEVRANRNNLEPTNNKEENDNK
;
A
#
# COMPACT_ATOMS: atom_id res chain seq x y z
N MET A 1 -29.87 76.32 4.40
CA MET A 1 -29.17 75.10 4.91
C MET A 1 -30.10 73.94 5.27
N LYS A 2 -31.33 74.18 5.74
CA LYS A 2 -32.27 73.11 6.17
C LYS A 2 -32.76 72.20 5.03
N THR A 3 -33.03 72.75 3.83
CA THR A 3 -33.45 71.98 2.64
C THR A 3 -32.36 71.06 2.08
N LYS A 4 -31.10 71.51 2.08
CA LYS A 4 -29.95 70.68 1.66
C LYS A 4 -29.70 69.51 2.63
N LYS A 5 -29.93 69.70 3.93
CA LYS A 5 -29.84 68.63 4.94
C LYS A 5 -30.99 67.61 4.80
N LEU A 6 -32.21 68.07 4.51
CA LEU A 6 -33.35 67.18 4.24
C LEU A 6 -33.11 66.31 2.99
N LEU A 7 -32.59 66.90 1.92
CA LEU A 7 -32.27 66.20 0.67
C LEU A 7 -31.16 65.15 0.87
N PHE A 8 -30.14 65.45 1.70
CA PHE A 8 -29.10 64.50 2.06
C PHE A 8 -29.65 63.30 2.85
N ILE A 9 -30.58 63.54 3.78
CA ILE A 9 -31.25 62.49 4.56
C ILE A 9 -32.10 61.59 3.65
N VAL A 10 -32.84 62.17 2.69
CA VAL A 10 -33.65 61.39 1.73
C VAL A 10 -32.76 60.51 0.83
N ILE A 11 -31.61 61.02 0.36
CA ILE A 11 -30.65 60.23 -0.43
C ILE A 11 -30.03 59.10 0.40
N LEU A 12 -29.76 59.34 1.69
CA LEU A 12 -29.23 58.32 2.59
C LEU A 12 -30.26 57.20 2.84
N PHE A 13 -31.55 57.54 3.01
CA PHE A 13 -32.63 56.56 3.13
C PHE A 13 -32.87 55.78 1.83
N PHE A 14 -32.77 56.41 0.66
CA PHE A 14 -32.86 55.72 -0.63
C PHE A 14 -31.71 54.71 -0.85
N SER A 15 -30.52 55.03 -0.36
CA SER A 15 -29.35 54.13 -0.43
C SER A 15 -29.51 52.89 0.44
N PHE A 16 -30.26 52.98 1.55
CA PHE A 16 -30.58 51.83 2.41
C PHE A 16 -31.60 50.89 1.78
N ILE A 17 -32.61 51.42 1.06
CA ILE A 17 -33.64 50.62 0.40
C ILE A 17 -33.05 49.80 -0.77
N ALA A 18 -32.08 50.37 -1.51
CA ALA A 18 -31.44 49.69 -2.64
C ALA A 18 -30.64 48.44 -2.26
N ASN A 19 -30.14 48.35 -1.02
CA ASN A 19 -29.37 47.19 -0.54
C ASN A 19 -30.26 46.03 -0.03
N ALA A 20 -31.56 46.25 0.14
CA ALA A 20 -32.49 45.26 0.70
C ALA A 20 -33.11 44.32 -0.35
N GLN A 21 -32.97 44.61 -1.64
CA GLN A 21 -33.56 43.82 -2.74
C GLN A 21 -32.62 42.70 -3.22
N ARG A 22 -32.07 41.88 -2.32
CA ARG A 22 -31.49 40.60 -2.75
C ARG A 22 -32.64 39.65 -3.03
N GLY A 23 -32.96 39.45 -4.31
CA GLY A 23 -33.91 38.42 -4.73
C GLY A 23 -33.38 37.02 -4.39
N VAL A 24 -34.31 36.10 -4.11
CA VAL A 24 -33.99 34.70 -3.82
C VAL A 24 -33.29 34.07 -5.02
N ARG A 25 -32.13 33.47 -4.79
CA ARG A 25 -31.36 32.77 -5.82
C ARG A 25 -31.73 31.30 -5.81
N ILE A 26 -32.45 30.89 -6.85
CA ILE A 26 -32.90 29.52 -7.03
C ILE A 26 -32.12 28.88 -8.18
N GLY A 27 -31.63 27.67 -7.95
CA GLY A 27 -31.08 26.80 -8.98
C GLY A 27 -31.88 25.50 -9.10
N TYR A 28 -31.65 24.75 -10.17
CA TYR A 28 -32.12 23.37 -10.24
C TYR A 28 -31.07 22.46 -10.90
N ILE A 29 -31.18 21.18 -10.59
CA ILE A 29 -30.41 20.09 -11.18
C ILE A 29 -31.36 19.06 -11.77
N ASP A 30 -30.88 18.34 -12.79
CA ASP A 30 -31.51 17.16 -13.33
C ASP A 30 -30.64 15.95 -12.97
N MET A 31 -31.04 15.23 -11.91
CA MET A 31 -30.27 14.10 -11.39
C MET A 31 -30.22 12.94 -12.37
N GLU A 32 -31.31 12.68 -13.09
CA GLU A 32 -31.36 11.63 -14.11
C GLU A 32 -30.36 11.92 -15.23
N TYR A 33 -30.35 13.16 -15.75
CA TYR A 33 -29.36 13.59 -16.74
C TYR A 33 -27.93 13.45 -16.22
N ILE A 34 -27.65 13.86 -14.98
CA ILE A 34 -26.31 13.73 -14.41
C ILE A 34 -25.89 12.26 -14.37
N LEU A 35 -26.74 11.37 -13.83
CA LEU A 35 -26.46 9.94 -13.69
C LEU A 35 -26.20 9.28 -15.05
N GLU A 36 -27.04 9.54 -16.06
CA GLU A 36 -26.88 8.98 -17.40
C GLU A 36 -25.57 9.38 -18.09
N ASN A 37 -25.05 10.56 -17.74
CA ASN A 37 -23.80 11.09 -18.29
C ASN A 37 -22.55 10.74 -17.48
N VAL A 38 -22.68 10.09 -16.31
CA VAL A 38 -21.52 9.55 -15.58
C VAL A 38 -21.10 8.20 -16.21
N PRO A 39 -19.87 8.07 -16.73
CA PRO A 39 -19.43 6.84 -17.40
C PRO A 39 -19.52 5.59 -16.51
N GLU A 40 -19.10 5.70 -15.24
CA GLU A 40 -19.15 4.59 -14.26
C GLU A 40 -20.57 4.09 -14.04
N TYR A 41 -21.55 5.01 -13.93
CA TYR A 41 -22.95 4.64 -13.80
C TYR A 41 -23.44 3.87 -15.03
N ARG A 42 -23.15 4.39 -16.23
CA ARG A 42 -23.60 3.79 -17.48
C ARG A 42 -23.05 2.37 -17.66
N GLU A 43 -21.78 2.17 -17.35
CA GLU A 43 -21.15 0.85 -17.41
C GLU A 43 -21.77 -0.12 -16.40
N ALA A 44 -21.91 0.30 -15.15
CA ALA A 44 -22.50 -0.53 -14.12
C ALA A 44 -23.99 -0.84 -14.37
N SER A 45 -24.74 0.13 -14.90
CA SER A 45 -26.13 -0.03 -15.31
C SER A 45 -26.25 -1.07 -16.42
N THR A 46 -25.40 -1.00 -17.44
CA THR A 46 -25.34 -2.00 -18.53
C THR A 46 -25.06 -3.41 -18.00
N GLN A 47 -24.15 -3.54 -17.03
CA GLN A 47 -23.86 -4.83 -16.40
C GLN A 47 -25.06 -5.35 -15.58
N LEU A 48 -25.74 -4.46 -14.85
CA LEU A 48 -26.95 -4.79 -14.09
C LEU A 48 -28.07 -5.25 -15.00
N ASP A 49 -28.31 -4.56 -16.11
CA ASP A 49 -29.29 -4.96 -17.13
C ASP A 49 -28.98 -6.35 -17.69
N GLY A 50 -27.70 -6.64 -17.94
CA GLY A 50 -27.26 -7.99 -18.33
C GLY A 50 -27.52 -9.07 -17.27
N LYS A 51 -27.55 -8.74 -15.98
CA LYS A 51 -27.97 -9.67 -14.91
C LYS A 51 -29.49 -9.81 -14.88
N VAL A 52 -30.22 -8.71 -15.03
CA VAL A 52 -31.69 -8.70 -15.07
C VAL A 52 -32.21 -9.60 -16.19
N GLN A 53 -31.62 -9.51 -17.39
CA GLN A 53 -32.02 -10.37 -18.50
C GLN A 53 -31.75 -11.86 -18.22
N ARG A 54 -30.65 -12.18 -17.52
CA ARG A 54 -30.37 -13.55 -17.10
C ARG A 54 -31.41 -14.06 -16.10
N TRP A 55 -31.74 -13.27 -15.08
CA TRP A 55 -32.78 -13.65 -14.11
C TRP A 55 -34.15 -13.81 -14.75
N LYS A 56 -34.52 -12.94 -15.70
CA LYS A 56 -35.76 -13.08 -16.47
C LYS A 56 -35.80 -14.40 -17.23
N LYS A 57 -34.72 -14.76 -17.91
CA LYS A 57 -34.59 -16.03 -18.64
C LYS A 57 -34.65 -17.24 -17.70
N ASP A 58 -34.11 -17.13 -16.50
CA ASP A 58 -34.16 -18.21 -15.51
C ASP A 58 -35.58 -18.39 -14.94
N ILE A 59 -36.32 -17.29 -14.74
CA ILE A 59 -37.74 -17.33 -14.37
C ILE A 59 -38.56 -17.98 -15.49
N GLU A 60 -38.35 -17.57 -16.74
CA GLU A 60 -39.05 -18.13 -17.91
C GLU A 60 -38.85 -19.66 -17.99
N LYS A 61 -37.60 -20.15 -17.89
CA LYS A 61 -37.32 -21.59 -17.86
C LYS A 61 -38.00 -22.33 -16.70
N LYS A 62 -38.08 -21.71 -15.52
CA LYS A 62 -38.76 -22.30 -14.36
C LYS A 62 -40.26 -22.37 -14.61
N ASN A 63 -40.84 -21.32 -15.18
CA ASN A 63 -42.25 -21.27 -15.54
C ASN A 63 -42.60 -22.33 -16.59
N ASP A 64 -41.81 -22.44 -17.67
CA ASP A 64 -42.00 -23.45 -18.72
C ASP A 64 -41.93 -24.88 -18.15
N LYS A 65 -41.02 -25.12 -17.20
CA LYS A 65 -40.89 -26.43 -16.53
C LYS A 65 -42.14 -26.75 -15.70
N VAL A 66 -42.65 -25.77 -14.93
CA VAL A 66 -43.87 -25.95 -14.14
C VAL A 66 -45.07 -26.20 -15.04
N GLU A 67 -45.21 -25.43 -16.13
CA GLU A 67 -46.28 -25.60 -17.10
C GLU A 67 -46.25 -26.99 -17.76
N LEU A 68 -45.06 -27.45 -18.18
CA LEU A 68 -44.89 -28.78 -18.74
C LEU A 68 -45.30 -29.89 -17.75
N LEU A 69 -44.91 -29.76 -16.47
CA LEU A 69 -45.27 -30.73 -15.43
C LEU A 69 -46.79 -30.76 -15.20
N LYS A 70 -47.46 -29.61 -15.22
CA LYS A 70 -48.92 -29.54 -15.11
C LYS A 70 -49.61 -30.20 -16.30
N ILE A 71 -49.14 -29.95 -17.52
CA ILE A 71 -49.67 -30.57 -18.74
C ILE A 71 -49.50 -32.10 -18.67
N ASN A 72 -48.30 -32.57 -18.31
CA ASN A 72 -48.02 -34.00 -18.17
C ASN A 72 -48.91 -34.66 -17.12
N LEU A 73 -49.03 -34.03 -15.94
CA LEU A 73 -49.92 -34.52 -14.89
C LEU A 73 -51.37 -34.58 -15.38
N SER A 74 -51.88 -33.56 -16.07
CA SER A 74 -53.25 -33.55 -16.59
C SER A 74 -53.51 -34.65 -17.63
N THR A 75 -52.51 -34.98 -18.44
CA THR A 75 -52.58 -36.02 -19.48
C THR A 75 -52.50 -37.43 -18.88
N GLU A 76 -51.60 -37.62 -17.91
CA GLU A 76 -51.36 -38.91 -17.26
C GLU A 76 -52.34 -39.19 -16.12
N LYS A 77 -53.11 -38.19 -15.64
CA LYS A 77 -53.98 -38.30 -14.44
C LYS A 77 -54.90 -39.52 -14.43
N VAL A 78 -55.41 -39.92 -15.59
CA VAL A 78 -56.33 -41.07 -15.73
C VAL A 78 -55.63 -42.42 -15.52
N LEU A 79 -54.30 -42.45 -15.66
CA LEU A 79 -53.46 -43.66 -15.57
C LEU A 79 -52.75 -43.80 -14.21
N LEU A 80 -52.81 -42.78 -13.34
CA LEU A 80 -52.08 -42.72 -12.08
C LEU A 80 -52.98 -43.09 -10.88
N THR A 81 -52.38 -43.58 -9.79
CA THR A 81 -53.09 -43.77 -8.51
C THR A 81 -53.27 -42.43 -7.80
N THR A 82 -54.20 -42.36 -6.85
CA THR A 82 -54.46 -41.15 -6.08
C THR A 82 -53.23 -40.67 -5.30
N GLU A 83 -52.44 -41.57 -4.70
CA GLU A 83 -51.23 -41.15 -3.97
C GLU A 83 -50.19 -40.52 -4.90
N LEU A 84 -50.01 -41.07 -6.10
CA LEU A 84 -49.01 -40.58 -7.06
C LEU A 84 -49.44 -39.24 -7.69
N ILE A 85 -50.75 -38.98 -7.79
CA ILE A 85 -51.27 -37.67 -8.18
C ILE A 85 -50.95 -36.64 -7.10
N GLU A 86 -51.22 -36.95 -5.84
CA GLU A 86 -50.94 -36.05 -4.71
C GLU A 86 -49.45 -35.70 -4.60
N GLU A 87 -48.56 -36.68 -4.75
CA GLU A 87 -47.10 -36.48 -4.75
C GLU A 87 -46.67 -35.51 -5.86
N ARG A 88 -47.16 -35.71 -7.09
CA ARG A 88 -46.81 -34.81 -8.21
C ARG A 88 -47.43 -33.42 -8.09
N GLU A 89 -48.63 -33.31 -7.53
CA GLU A 89 -49.25 -32.01 -7.22
C GLU A 89 -48.49 -31.27 -6.11
N GLU A 90 -47.89 -31.98 -5.16
CA GLU A 90 -46.98 -31.40 -4.16
C GLU A 90 -45.66 -30.94 -4.79
N ASP A 91 -45.02 -31.76 -5.62
CA ASP A 91 -43.80 -31.39 -6.35
C ASP A 91 -43.99 -30.14 -7.22
N ILE A 92 -45.13 -30.06 -7.94
CA ILE A 92 -45.47 -28.87 -8.73
C ILE A 92 -45.62 -27.65 -7.83
N ARG A 93 -46.31 -27.77 -6.68
CA ARG A 93 -46.48 -26.66 -5.72
C ARG A 93 -45.13 -26.19 -5.15
N VAL A 94 -44.23 -27.11 -4.81
CA VAL A 94 -42.88 -26.77 -4.33
C VAL A 94 -42.13 -25.98 -5.40
N LEU A 95 -42.18 -26.42 -6.67
CA LEU A 95 -41.52 -25.73 -7.78
C LEU A 95 -42.13 -24.34 -8.06
N GLU A 96 -43.44 -24.18 -7.90
CA GLU A 96 -44.13 -22.89 -7.99
C GLU A 96 -43.70 -21.93 -6.89
N ASP A 97 -43.65 -22.42 -5.65
CA ASP A 97 -43.21 -21.64 -4.49
C ASP A 97 -41.74 -21.23 -4.62
N GLU A 98 -40.88 -22.13 -5.08
CA GLU A 98 -39.48 -21.83 -5.38
C GLU A 98 -39.33 -20.76 -6.47
N MET A 99 -40.15 -20.84 -7.53
CA MET A 99 -40.15 -19.86 -8.60
C MET A 99 -40.60 -18.49 -8.09
N LEU A 100 -41.69 -18.45 -7.32
CA LEU A 100 -42.24 -17.21 -6.77
C LEU A 100 -41.27 -16.58 -5.77
N LYS A 101 -40.63 -17.40 -4.93
CA LYS A 101 -39.57 -16.95 -4.02
C LYS A 101 -38.37 -16.40 -4.80
N TYR A 102 -37.91 -17.09 -5.84
CA TYR A 102 -36.83 -16.59 -6.68
C TYR A 102 -37.21 -15.25 -7.34
N GLN A 103 -38.43 -15.11 -7.84
CA GLN A 103 -38.92 -13.85 -8.40
C GLN A 103 -38.93 -12.73 -7.35
N GLN A 104 -39.40 -13.02 -6.13
CA GLN A 104 -39.43 -12.06 -5.03
C GLN A 104 -38.02 -11.66 -4.57
N ASP A 105 -37.11 -12.62 -4.45
CA ASP A 105 -35.72 -12.38 -4.05
C ASP A 105 -34.97 -11.53 -5.07
N ARG A 106 -35.30 -11.64 -6.36
CA ARG A 106 -34.66 -10.85 -7.42
C ARG A 106 -35.34 -9.51 -7.69
N PHE A 107 -36.66 -9.49 -7.81
CA PHE A 107 -37.46 -8.36 -8.30
C PHE A 107 -38.41 -7.75 -7.26
N GLY A 108 -38.47 -8.29 -6.04
CA GLY A 108 -39.30 -7.75 -4.97
C GLY A 108 -38.79 -6.38 -4.47
N PRO A 109 -39.56 -5.71 -3.58
CA PRO A 109 -39.22 -4.37 -3.06
C PRO A 109 -37.88 -4.29 -2.33
N ASN A 110 -37.39 -5.41 -1.79
CA ASN A 110 -36.07 -5.56 -1.17
C ASN A 110 -35.21 -6.61 -1.90
N GLY A 111 -35.56 -6.90 -3.16
CA GLY A 111 -34.84 -7.88 -3.96
C GLY A 111 -33.49 -7.35 -4.43
N ASP A 112 -32.69 -8.26 -4.97
CA ASP A 112 -31.34 -7.98 -5.45
C ASP A 112 -31.27 -6.84 -6.46
N LEU A 113 -32.27 -6.72 -7.34
CA LEU A 113 -32.31 -5.65 -8.33
C LEU A 113 -32.39 -4.27 -7.66
N TYR A 114 -33.27 -4.12 -6.67
CA TYR A 114 -33.44 -2.87 -5.95
C TYR A 114 -32.17 -2.53 -5.15
N ILE A 115 -31.63 -3.51 -4.43
CA ILE A 115 -30.40 -3.34 -3.65
C ILE A 115 -29.23 -2.92 -4.55
N GLN A 116 -29.01 -3.62 -5.66
CA GLN A 116 -27.93 -3.30 -6.60
C GLN A 116 -28.14 -1.92 -7.24
N ARG A 117 -29.36 -1.59 -7.66
CA ARG A 117 -29.67 -0.26 -8.20
C ARG A 117 -29.36 0.84 -7.18
N ARG A 118 -29.78 0.66 -5.93
CA ARG A 118 -29.49 1.61 -4.85
C ARG A 118 -27.99 1.75 -4.61
N GLN A 119 -27.26 0.65 -4.55
CA GLN A 119 -25.79 0.66 -4.37
C GLN A 119 -25.04 1.37 -5.50
N LEU A 120 -25.57 1.33 -6.73
CA LEU A 120 -24.98 2.05 -7.86
C LEU A 120 -25.31 3.55 -7.84
N VAL A 121 -26.55 3.90 -7.51
CA VAL A 121 -27.03 5.28 -7.55
C VAL A 121 -26.54 6.10 -6.34
N GLN A 122 -26.59 5.52 -5.14
CA GLN A 122 -26.29 6.20 -3.88
C GLN A 122 -24.92 6.90 -3.84
N PRO A 123 -23.78 6.27 -4.19
CA PRO A 123 -22.49 6.95 -4.11
C PRO A 123 -22.40 8.17 -5.04
N ILE A 124 -23.07 8.12 -6.19
CA ILE A 124 -23.10 9.24 -7.14
C ILE A 124 -24.02 10.35 -6.62
N GLN A 125 -25.14 10.01 -6.01
CA GLN A 125 -26.00 10.98 -5.33
C GLN A 125 -25.25 11.70 -4.20
N ASP A 126 -24.47 10.98 -3.40
CA ASP A 126 -23.66 11.57 -2.33
C ASP A 126 -22.59 12.53 -2.90
N GLN A 127 -21.93 12.15 -4.01
CA GLN A 127 -20.99 13.04 -4.70
C GLN A 127 -21.68 14.29 -5.26
N VAL A 128 -22.83 14.13 -5.91
CA VAL A 128 -23.62 15.25 -6.43
C VAL A 128 -24.01 16.18 -5.29
N PHE A 129 -24.52 15.65 -4.19
CA PHE A 129 -24.92 16.43 -3.02
C PHE A 129 -23.78 17.31 -2.50
N ASN A 130 -22.59 16.74 -2.32
CA ASN A 130 -21.41 17.49 -1.86
C ASN A 130 -21.01 18.62 -2.84
N ILE A 131 -21.03 18.32 -4.15
CA ILE A 131 -20.70 19.31 -5.19
C ILE A 131 -21.76 20.42 -5.25
N VAL A 132 -23.04 20.05 -5.14
CA VAL A 132 -24.16 20.99 -5.12
C VAL A 132 -24.04 21.91 -3.91
N GLN A 133 -23.68 21.39 -2.74
CA GLN A 133 -23.43 22.21 -1.54
C GLN A 133 -22.29 23.22 -1.78
N GLU A 134 -21.16 22.77 -2.34
CA GLU A 134 -20.03 23.65 -2.68
C GLU A 134 -20.45 24.76 -3.67
N ILE A 135 -21.23 24.41 -4.70
CA ILE A 135 -21.74 25.37 -5.68
C ILE A 135 -22.74 26.33 -5.02
N ALA A 136 -23.60 25.84 -4.14
CA ALA A 136 -24.59 26.64 -3.42
C ALA A 136 -23.90 27.73 -2.59
N GLU A 137 -22.89 27.37 -1.81
CA GLU A 137 -22.13 28.30 -0.98
C GLU A 137 -21.36 29.32 -1.84
N ASN A 138 -20.63 28.85 -2.86
CA ASN A 138 -19.80 29.70 -3.72
C ASN A 138 -20.62 30.71 -4.54
N LYS A 139 -21.77 30.28 -5.07
CA LYS A 139 -22.65 31.12 -5.89
C LYS A 139 -23.77 31.80 -5.08
N LYS A 140 -23.84 31.52 -3.77
CA LYS A 140 -24.85 32.03 -2.84
C LYS A 140 -26.27 31.70 -3.31
N TYR A 141 -26.51 30.44 -3.71
CA TYR A 141 -27.88 29.97 -3.93
C TYR A 141 -28.57 29.79 -2.59
N ASP A 142 -29.84 30.19 -2.52
CA ASP A 142 -30.67 29.99 -1.34
C ASP A 142 -31.38 28.63 -1.41
N PHE A 143 -31.73 28.19 -2.62
CA PHE A 143 -32.39 26.90 -2.88
C PHE A 143 -31.88 26.26 -4.16
N ILE A 144 -31.71 24.95 -4.14
CA ILE A 144 -31.44 24.14 -5.33
C ILE A 144 -32.44 22.98 -5.33
N PHE A 145 -33.20 22.86 -6.42
CA PHE A 145 -34.21 21.81 -6.57
C PHE A 145 -33.75 20.72 -7.52
N ASP A 146 -34.10 19.48 -7.23
CA ASP A 146 -33.98 18.38 -8.18
C ASP A 146 -35.25 18.31 -9.03
N LYS A 147 -35.10 18.42 -10.35
CA LYS A 147 -36.16 18.30 -11.34
C LYS A 147 -36.62 16.84 -11.52
N SER A 148 -35.76 15.88 -11.22
CA SER A 148 -36.07 14.45 -11.30
C SER A 148 -36.88 13.96 -10.09
N ALA A 149 -37.03 14.79 -9.05
CA ALA A 149 -37.87 14.51 -7.89
C ALA A 149 -39.36 14.82 -8.16
N ASP A 150 -40.24 14.47 -7.23
CA ASP A 150 -41.71 14.64 -7.32
C ASP A 150 -42.19 16.11 -7.45
N ILE A 151 -41.29 17.08 -7.52
CA ILE A 151 -41.62 18.49 -7.71
C ILE A 151 -41.89 18.75 -9.20
N VAL A 152 -43.17 18.93 -9.55
CA VAL A 152 -43.56 19.26 -10.92
C VAL A 152 -43.17 20.71 -11.25
N MET A 153 -42.09 20.86 -12.02
CA MET A 153 -41.63 22.14 -12.55
C MET A 153 -42.18 22.35 -13.97
N LEU A 154 -43.16 23.24 -14.13
CA LEU A 154 -43.79 23.49 -15.44
C LEU A 154 -42.90 24.30 -16.40
N PHE A 155 -42.10 25.21 -15.85
CA PHE A 155 -41.19 26.04 -16.63
C PHE A 155 -40.05 26.53 -15.74
N SER A 156 -38.84 26.47 -16.26
CA SER A 156 -37.68 27.15 -15.72
C SER A 156 -36.87 27.76 -16.86
N ALA A 157 -36.16 28.83 -16.56
CA ALA A 157 -35.19 29.38 -17.50
C ALA A 157 -33.86 28.64 -17.34
N ASP A 158 -33.26 28.22 -18.44
CA ASP A 158 -31.99 27.46 -18.51
C ASP A 158 -30.84 28.09 -17.71
N ARG A 159 -30.86 29.40 -17.51
CA ARG A 159 -29.88 30.12 -16.68
C ARG A 159 -29.83 29.67 -15.22
N HIS A 160 -30.87 28.99 -14.72
CA HIS A 160 -30.92 28.44 -13.36
C HIS A 160 -30.54 26.95 -13.32
N ASP A 161 -30.32 26.32 -14.48
CA ASP A 161 -29.80 24.97 -14.57
C ASP A 161 -28.32 24.97 -14.19
N ILE A 162 -27.96 24.14 -13.22
CA ILE A 162 -26.57 23.93 -12.81
C ILE A 162 -26.09 22.50 -13.07
N SER A 163 -26.89 21.66 -13.73
CA SER A 163 -26.61 20.23 -13.98
C SER A 163 -25.27 20.05 -14.70
N ASP A 164 -25.02 20.82 -15.76
CA ASP A 164 -23.76 20.79 -16.50
C ASP A 164 -22.55 21.20 -15.67
N ILE A 165 -22.75 22.12 -14.71
CA ILE A 165 -21.68 22.55 -13.80
C ILE A 165 -21.33 21.41 -12.86
N VAL A 166 -22.35 20.77 -12.29
CA VAL A 166 -22.21 19.61 -11.40
C VAL A 166 -21.55 18.45 -12.13
N LEU A 167 -22.02 18.10 -13.33
CA LEU A 167 -21.48 17.02 -14.16
C LEU A 167 -19.98 17.25 -14.48
N ARG A 168 -19.60 18.47 -14.83
CA ARG A 168 -18.18 18.81 -15.05
C ARG A 168 -17.34 18.67 -13.78
N SER A 169 -17.89 19.02 -12.62
CA SER A 169 -17.21 18.85 -11.34
C SER A 169 -17.04 17.38 -10.98
N ILE A 170 -18.05 16.53 -11.19
CA ILE A 170 -17.97 15.07 -10.98
C ILE A 170 -16.86 14.47 -11.84
N ASN A 171 -16.90 14.73 -13.15
CA ASN A 171 -15.89 14.23 -14.07
C ASN A 171 -14.47 14.69 -13.73
N ARG A 172 -14.33 15.92 -13.20
CA ARG A 172 -13.03 16.43 -12.71
C ARG A 172 -12.57 15.72 -11.45
N SER A 173 -13.47 15.50 -10.49
CA SER A 173 -13.17 14.79 -9.24
C SER A 173 -12.75 13.34 -9.53
N ALA A 174 -13.52 12.62 -10.36
CA ALA A 174 -13.18 11.28 -10.81
C ALA A 174 -11.82 11.24 -11.51
N LYS A 175 -11.54 12.21 -12.40
CA LYS A 175 -10.24 12.27 -13.08
C LYS A 175 -9.07 12.55 -12.11
N ARG A 176 -9.29 13.37 -11.09
CA ARG A 176 -8.29 13.68 -10.07
C ARG A 176 -7.96 12.45 -9.24
N GLU A 177 -8.97 11.68 -8.86
CA GLU A 177 -8.83 10.43 -8.10
C GLU A 177 -8.09 9.35 -8.89
N GLU A 178 -8.39 9.21 -10.19
CA GLU A 178 -7.65 8.31 -11.09
C GLU A 178 -6.15 8.69 -11.17
N VAL A 179 -5.86 10.00 -11.20
CA VAL A 179 -4.48 10.51 -11.28
C VAL A 179 -3.74 10.36 -9.94
N SER A 180 -4.38 10.58 -8.80
CA SER A 180 -3.76 10.33 -7.49
C SER A 180 -3.45 8.86 -7.31
N SER A 181 -4.40 7.97 -7.59
CA SER A 181 -4.19 6.52 -7.51
C SER A 181 -2.98 6.04 -8.34
N LYS A 182 -2.82 6.54 -9.57
CA LYS A 182 -1.66 6.24 -10.43
C LYS A 182 -0.35 6.79 -9.87
N ARG A 183 -0.36 7.99 -9.27
CA ARG A 183 0.83 8.57 -8.64
C ARG A 183 1.22 7.81 -7.38
N ASP A 184 0.25 7.48 -6.54
CA ASP A 184 0.45 6.74 -5.30
C ASP A 184 1.04 5.36 -5.60
N LYS A 185 0.50 4.65 -6.60
CA LYS A 185 1.05 3.38 -7.07
C LYS A 185 2.51 3.50 -7.53
N LYS A 186 2.83 4.52 -8.33
CA LYS A 186 4.18 4.78 -8.82
C LYS A 186 5.15 5.16 -7.68
N GLU A 187 4.65 5.81 -6.63
CA GLU A 187 5.46 6.16 -5.46
C GLU A 187 5.78 4.93 -4.61
N VAL A 188 4.83 4.00 -4.45
CA VAL A 188 5.05 2.71 -3.78
C VAL A 188 6.10 1.89 -4.53
N GLU A 189 5.95 1.71 -5.84
CA GLU A 189 6.92 0.97 -6.68
C GLU A 189 8.34 1.54 -6.55
N ARG A 190 8.48 2.88 -6.58
CA ARG A 190 9.80 3.52 -6.41
C ARG A 190 10.42 3.27 -5.03
N LYS A 191 9.60 3.29 -3.96
CA LYS A 191 10.09 3.02 -2.60
C LYS A 191 10.55 1.58 -2.43
N GLU A 192 9.85 0.63 -3.05
CA GLU A 192 10.25 -0.78 -3.08
C GLU A 192 11.55 -0.98 -3.85
N GLU A 193 11.72 -0.35 -5.02
CA GLU A 193 12.96 -0.39 -5.79
C GLU A 193 14.17 0.17 -5.00
N LEU A 194 13.98 1.30 -4.31
CA LEU A 194 15.03 1.89 -3.46
C LEU A 194 15.41 0.98 -2.28
N SER A 195 14.43 0.32 -1.65
CA SER A 195 14.69 -0.63 -0.55
C SER A 195 15.52 -1.83 -1.02
N LEU A 196 15.23 -2.36 -2.22
CA LEU A 196 15.99 -3.47 -2.80
C LEU A 196 17.43 -3.05 -3.14
N GLU A 197 17.65 -1.82 -3.61
CA GLU A 197 18.98 -1.29 -3.87
C GLU A 197 19.78 -1.07 -2.56
N GLU A 198 19.13 -0.57 -1.51
CA GLU A 198 19.73 -0.43 -0.17
C GLU A 198 20.14 -1.79 0.43
N ASP A 199 19.27 -2.81 0.34
CA ASP A 199 19.55 -4.17 0.84
C ASP A 199 20.74 -4.81 0.10
N ASN A 200 20.80 -4.68 -1.22
CA ASN A 200 21.93 -5.17 -2.02
C ASN A 200 23.24 -4.45 -1.65
N ALA A 201 23.21 -3.13 -1.47
CA ALA A 201 24.39 -2.35 -1.09
C ALA A 201 24.90 -2.70 0.32
N VAL A 202 24.00 -3.06 1.25
CA VAL A 202 24.39 -3.57 2.58
C VAL A 202 25.06 -4.94 2.45
N SER A 203 24.49 -5.85 1.65
CA SER A 203 25.07 -7.17 1.41
C SER A 203 26.47 -7.09 0.79
N GLU A 204 26.68 -6.24 -0.22
CA GLU A 204 27.99 -6.05 -0.84
C GLU A 204 29.02 -5.49 0.15
N ARG A 205 28.61 -4.56 1.04
CA ARG A 205 29.50 -4.02 2.08
C ARG A 205 29.90 -5.08 3.10
N GLU A 206 28.98 -5.97 3.49
CA GLU A 206 29.27 -7.07 4.42
C GLU A 206 30.29 -8.04 3.83
N LEU A 207 30.11 -8.45 2.56
CA LEU A 207 31.05 -9.30 1.84
C LEU A 207 32.45 -8.68 1.76
N ALA A 208 32.55 -7.39 1.47
CA ALA A 208 33.83 -6.68 1.43
C ALA A 208 34.51 -6.56 2.81
N ILE A 209 33.73 -6.49 3.89
CA ILE A 209 34.27 -6.49 5.26
C ILE A 209 34.80 -7.88 5.63
N GLU A 210 34.10 -8.95 5.27
CA GLU A 210 34.57 -10.32 5.49
C GLU A 210 35.84 -10.63 4.71
N GLU A 211 35.92 -10.24 3.44
CA GLU A 211 37.11 -10.42 2.61
C GLU A 211 38.34 -9.73 3.24
N LYS A 212 38.19 -8.48 3.69
CA LYS A 212 39.26 -7.75 4.38
C LYS A 212 39.68 -8.39 5.70
N LYS A 213 38.74 -8.98 6.47
CA LYS A 213 39.07 -9.71 7.70
C LYS A 213 39.87 -10.96 7.38
N ASN A 214 39.44 -11.74 6.39
CA ASN A 214 40.12 -12.95 5.95
C ASN A 214 41.53 -12.66 5.43
N ASP A 215 41.71 -11.59 4.65
CA ASP A 215 43.02 -11.18 4.16
C ASP A 215 43.94 -10.74 5.29
N ARG A 216 43.42 -9.98 6.26
CA ARG A 216 44.18 -9.59 7.45
C ARG A 216 44.59 -10.78 8.30
N GLU A 217 43.73 -11.80 8.44
CA GLU A 217 44.06 -13.04 9.15
C GLU A 217 45.18 -13.80 8.44
N LYS A 218 45.10 -13.97 7.12
CA LYS A 218 46.17 -14.58 6.32
C LYS A 218 47.49 -13.82 6.48
N GLU A 219 47.47 -12.49 6.38
CA GLU A 219 48.68 -11.68 6.55
C GLU A 219 49.27 -11.81 7.97
N MET A 220 48.42 -11.84 9.00
CA MET A 220 48.85 -12.04 10.38
C MET A 220 49.45 -13.43 10.61
N GLU A 221 48.89 -14.48 9.99
CA GLU A 221 49.45 -15.83 10.01
C GLU A 221 50.81 -15.90 9.31
N GLU A 222 50.97 -15.27 8.15
CA GLU A 222 52.25 -15.20 7.45
C GLU A 222 53.30 -14.45 8.27
N ARG A 223 52.94 -13.30 8.85
CA ARG A 223 53.81 -12.55 9.78
C ARG A 223 54.22 -13.39 10.99
N LYS A 224 53.30 -14.19 11.54
CA LYS A 224 53.58 -15.10 12.66
C LYS A 224 54.58 -16.18 12.25
N LYS A 225 54.40 -16.81 11.08
CA LYS A 225 55.34 -17.82 10.54
C LYS A 225 56.74 -17.24 10.33
N VAL A 226 56.85 -16.04 9.75
CA VAL A 226 58.13 -15.35 9.56
C VAL A 226 58.79 -15.02 10.90
N ARG A 227 58.05 -14.51 11.88
CA ARG A 227 58.59 -14.23 13.20
C ARG A 227 59.09 -15.50 13.88
N ASP A 228 58.32 -16.57 13.82
CA ASP A 228 58.64 -17.83 14.48
C ASP A 228 59.87 -18.49 13.82
N SER A 229 60.04 -18.36 12.50
CA SER A 229 61.27 -18.80 11.80
C SER A 229 62.49 -17.95 12.16
N ILE A 230 62.36 -16.62 12.24
CA ILE A 230 63.45 -15.73 12.70
C ILE A 230 63.85 -16.06 14.14
N ARG A 231 62.87 -16.34 15.01
CA ARG A 231 63.15 -16.75 16.40
C ARG A 231 63.89 -18.08 16.47
N ALA A 232 63.50 -19.06 15.63
CA ALA A 232 64.19 -20.33 15.54
C ALA A 232 65.65 -20.16 15.06
N LEU A 233 65.88 -19.33 14.04
CA LEU A 233 67.22 -19.01 13.54
C LEU A 233 68.09 -18.32 14.61
N LYS A 234 67.58 -17.29 15.28
CA LYS A 234 68.31 -16.60 16.35
C LYS A 234 68.62 -17.51 17.53
N LYS A 235 67.71 -18.43 17.87
CA LYS A 235 67.96 -19.44 18.91
C LYS A 235 69.09 -20.38 18.49
N ALA A 236 69.06 -20.89 17.26
CA ALA A 236 70.11 -21.74 16.73
C ALA A 236 71.48 -21.04 16.69
N GLU A 237 71.53 -19.77 16.26
CA GLU A 237 72.74 -18.96 16.25
C GLU A 237 73.28 -18.71 17.68
N TYR A 238 72.39 -18.39 18.62
CA TYR A 238 72.75 -18.23 20.03
C TYR A 238 73.31 -19.53 20.63
N ASP A 239 72.65 -20.66 20.36
CA ASP A 239 73.09 -21.97 20.82
C ASP A 239 74.46 -22.35 20.21
N ALA A 240 74.70 -22.05 18.93
CA ALA A 240 75.99 -22.24 18.26
C ALA A 240 77.10 -21.36 18.85
N ARG A 241 76.85 -20.06 19.04
CA ARG A 241 77.80 -19.13 19.66
C ARG A 241 78.15 -19.53 21.10
N LYS A 242 77.17 -20.05 21.85
CA LYS A 242 77.40 -20.58 23.19
C LYS A 242 78.31 -21.81 23.15
N GLN A 243 78.15 -22.70 22.17
CA GLN A 243 79.06 -23.83 21.98
C GLN A 243 80.48 -23.37 21.63
N GLU A 244 80.66 -22.45 20.68
CA GLU A 244 81.98 -21.92 20.33
C GLU A 244 82.70 -21.28 21.54
N LEU A 245 81.97 -20.53 22.37
CA LEU A 245 82.52 -19.94 23.59
C LEU A 245 82.94 -20.99 24.63
N LEU A 246 82.20 -22.09 24.74
CA LEU A 246 82.56 -23.20 25.62
C LEU A 246 83.81 -23.93 25.08
N ASP A 247 83.90 -24.13 23.78
CA ASP A 247 85.04 -24.76 23.11
C ASP A 247 86.30 -23.88 23.21
N GLU A 248 86.17 -22.55 23.03
CA GLU A 248 87.29 -21.62 23.19
C GLU A 248 87.79 -21.59 24.64
N ARG A 249 86.88 -21.63 25.62
CA ARG A 249 87.23 -21.73 27.05
C ARG A 249 87.96 -23.03 27.36
N GLN A 250 87.54 -24.15 26.76
CA GLN A 250 88.26 -25.42 26.88
C GLN A 250 89.66 -25.31 26.26
N ARG A 251 89.79 -24.83 25.02
CA ARG A 251 91.09 -24.63 24.36
C ARG A 251 92.03 -23.72 25.14
N LYS A 252 91.53 -22.60 25.69
CA LYS A 252 92.32 -21.71 26.56
C LYS A 252 92.74 -22.40 27.85
N LYS A 253 91.85 -23.17 28.46
CA LYS A 253 92.19 -23.96 29.65
C LYS A 253 93.29 -24.97 29.33
N ASP A 254 93.16 -25.69 28.22
CA ASP A 254 94.13 -26.69 27.77
C ASP A 254 95.48 -26.03 27.43
N SER A 255 95.48 -24.88 26.76
CA SER A 255 96.70 -24.10 26.48
C SER A 255 97.34 -23.51 27.74
N ILE A 256 96.57 -23.02 28.71
CA ILE A 256 97.10 -22.57 30.00
C ILE A 256 97.71 -23.75 30.77
N LEU A 257 97.10 -24.93 30.69
CA LEU A 257 97.65 -26.15 31.28
C LEU A 257 98.97 -26.53 30.60
N GLU A 258 99.08 -26.43 29.27
CA GLU A 258 100.35 -26.62 28.55
C GLU A 258 101.42 -25.58 28.93
N VAL A 259 101.07 -24.29 28.99
CA VAL A 259 102.02 -23.23 29.38
C VAL A 259 102.45 -23.38 30.83
N ARG A 260 101.56 -23.75 31.75
CA ARG A 260 101.94 -24.08 33.14
C ARG A 260 102.85 -25.29 33.20
N ALA A 261 102.61 -26.32 32.39
CA ALA A 261 103.53 -27.45 32.27
C ALA A 261 104.91 -26.99 31.80
N ASN A 262 105.00 -26.06 30.85
CA ASN A 262 106.27 -25.50 30.39
C ASN A 262 106.93 -24.53 31.38
N ARG A 263 106.17 -23.74 32.15
CA ARG A 263 106.71 -22.76 33.12
C ARG A 263 107.28 -23.41 34.37
N ASN A 264 106.86 -24.63 34.69
CA ASN A 264 107.49 -25.44 35.73
C ASN A 264 108.92 -25.90 35.37
N ASN A 265 109.45 -25.55 34.19
CA ASN A 265 110.81 -25.92 33.79
C ASN A 265 111.89 -24.81 34.01
N LEU A 266 111.60 -23.62 34.58
CA LEU A 266 112.59 -22.52 34.82
C LEU A 266 112.32 -21.70 36.15
N GLU A 267 113.21 -21.79 37.17
CA GLU A 267 113.24 -21.22 38.58
C GLU A 267 113.87 -19.78 38.76
N PRO A 268 114.12 -19.09 39.97
CA PRO A 268 113.88 -19.29 41.47
C PRO A 268 113.51 -18.04 42.43
N THR A 269 113.20 -18.29 43.76
CA THR A 269 113.25 -17.53 45.11
C THR A 269 112.46 -16.24 45.61
N ASN A 270 111.74 -16.37 46.79
CA ASN A 270 111.51 -15.58 48.09
C ASN A 270 110.47 -14.39 48.42
N ASN A 271 109.57 -14.62 49.44
CA ASN A 271 108.84 -13.88 50.58
C ASN A 271 108.36 -12.37 50.58
N LYS A 272 107.35 -11.83 51.36
CA LYS A 272 106.23 -12.21 52.30
C LYS A 272 105.30 -10.98 52.67
N GLU A 273 104.00 -11.23 53.00
CA GLU A 273 103.06 -10.68 54.06
C GLU A 273 102.86 -9.15 54.32
N GLU A 274 101.74 -8.56 54.78
CA GLU A 274 100.33 -8.93 55.13
C GLU A 274 99.50 -7.65 55.51
N ASN A 275 98.14 -7.74 55.41
CA ASN A 275 97.02 -7.24 56.28
C ASN A 275 96.90 -5.74 56.71
N ASP A 276 95.73 -5.14 57.05
CA ASP A 276 94.32 -5.54 57.17
C ASP A 276 93.39 -4.30 57.37
N ASN A 277 92.08 -4.57 57.29
CA ASN A 277 90.96 -4.07 58.15
C ASN A 277 89.94 -2.99 57.73
N LYS A 278 88.68 -3.44 57.95
CA LYS A 278 87.38 -2.82 58.29
C LYS A 278 86.55 -2.06 57.27
#